data_AF-A0A536WYV7-F1
#
_entry.id   AF-A0A536WYV7-F1
#
_cell.length_a   1.000
_cell.length_b   1.000
_cell.length_c   1.000
_cell.angle_alpha   90.00
_cell.angle_beta   90.00
_cell.angle_gamma   90.00
#
_symmetry.space_group_name_H-M   'P 1'
#
loop_
_entity.id
_entity.type
_entity.pdbx_description
1 polymer ?
#
loop_
_entity_poly.entity_id
_entity_poly.type
_entity_poly.pdbx_seq_one_letter_code
_entity_poly.pdbx_strand_id
1 'polypeptide(L)'
;MAQRNRSVSLKPGKSRAALTITHGQAFHFLALPMPRHQDHGGKLLSGKTKRSANRAAQALRLAAALRTSQSALGAYFRRLCSRMDKPKAVTTAAHKLARLIYTMLTKGDEYTDQGQDYYEERYREHVLRQLSKRAEKLGIRLVASEQPA
;
A
#
# COMPACT_ATOMS: atom_id res chain seq x y z
N MET A 1 -38.28 -12.30 52.62
CA MET A 1 -39.49 -12.02 51.82
C MET A 1 -39.27 -10.77 50.98
N ALA A 2 -39.71 -10.81 49.71
CA ALA A 2 -39.96 -9.69 48.75
C ALA A 2 -38.79 -8.72 48.46
N GLN A 3 -38.04 -8.91 47.35
CA GLN A 3 -38.28 -8.33 46.01
C GLN A 3 -38.56 -6.81 45.98
N ARG A 4 -37.71 -6.05 45.26
CA ARG A 4 -38.18 -5.25 44.10
C ARG A 4 -37.03 -4.83 43.17
N ASN A 5 -37.26 -5.16 41.91
CA ASN A 5 -36.37 -5.11 40.75
C ASN A 5 -35.97 -3.68 40.35
N ARG A 6 -34.69 -3.51 39.98
CA ARG A 6 -34.24 -2.38 39.15
C ARG A 6 -34.69 -2.65 37.71
N SER A 7 -35.47 -1.74 37.15
CA SER A 7 -35.94 -1.76 35.77
C SER A 7 -34.76 -1.64 34.80
N VAL A 8 -34.36 -2.77 34.21
CA VAL A 8 -33.45 -2.81 33.07
C VAL A 8 -34.26 -2.48 31.82
N SER A 9 -34.00 -1.33 31.21
CA SER A 9 -34.59 -0.93 29.93
C SER A 9 -33.93 -1.73 28.80
N LEU A 10 -34.55 -2.85 28.42
CA LEU A 10 -34.20 -3.62 27.23
C LEU A 10 -34.96 -3.04 26.04
N LYS A 11 -34.25 -2.41 25.10
CA LYS A 11 -34.82 -1.96 23.82
C LYS A 11 -35.17 -3.19 22.96
N PRO A 12 -36.44 -3.38 22.54
CA PRO A 12 -36.80 -4.50 21.68
C PRO A 12 -36.58 -4.21 20.19
N GLY A 13 -35.96 -5.18 19.52
CA GLY A 13 -36.50 -5.83 18.32
C GLY A 13 -36.71 -4.99 17.06
N LYS A 14 -35.67 -4.89 16.23
CA LYS A 14 -35.86 -4.72 14.78
C LYS A 14 -36.24 -6.08 14.18
N SER A 15 -37.51 -6.29 13.83
CA SER A 15 -37.92 -7.35 12.90
C SER A 15 -39.36 -7.15 12.45
N ARG A 16 -39.60 -7.48 11.17
CA ARG A 16 -40.88 -7.60 10.45
C ARG A 16 -41.28 -6.39 9.60
N ALA A 17 -40.54 -6.21 8.51
CA ALA A 17 -41.11 -5.65 7.28
C ALA A 17 -41.66 -6.81 6.44
N ALA A 18 -42.93 -6.66 6.06
CA ALA A 18 -43.80 -7.41 5.17
C ALA A 18 -43.15 -8.49 4.28
N LEU A 19 -43.54 -9.75 4.54
CA LEU A 19 -43.44 -10.87 3.61
C LEU A 19 -44.72 -10.89 2.77
N THR A 20 -44.74 -10.19 1.63
CA THR A 20 -45.76 -10.41 0.60
C THR A 20 -45.31 -11.57 -0.27
N ILE A 21 -46.05 -12.67 -0.13
CA ILE A 21 -45.92 -13.90 -0.90
C ILE A 21 -46.53 -13.65 -2.29
N THR A 22 -45.71 -13.65 -3.33
CA THR A 22 -46.17 -13.98 -4.69
C THR A 22 -45.53 -15.30 -5.10
N HIS A 23 -46.40 -16.26 -5.36
CA HIS A 23 -46.09 -17.59 -5.86
C HIS A 23 -45.28 -17.51 -7.16
N GLY A 24 -44.19 -18.28 -7.25
CA GLY A 24 -43.44 -18.36 -8.51
C GLY A 24 -42.16 -19.19 -8.43
N GLN A 25 -42.32 -20.51 -8.34
CA GLN A 25 -41.44 -21.53 -8.95
C GLN A 25 -39.96 -21.64 -8.49
N ALA A 26 -39.74 -22.69 -7.69
CA ALA A 26 -38.58 -23.58 -7.59
C ALA A 26 -37.29 -23.27 -8.39
N PHE A 27 -36.21 -23.01 -7.67
CA PHE A 27 -34.86 -23.44 -8.09
C PHE A 27 -34.10 -23.97 -6.87
N HIS A 28 -34.04 -25.30 -6.80
CA HIS A 28 -33.30 -26.05 -5.81
C HIS A 28 -31.82 -26.04 -6.21
N PHE A 29 -31.01 -25.15 -5.62
CA PHE A 29 -29.55 -25.21 -5.74
C PHE A 29 -28.95 -25.33 -4.34
N LEU A 30 -28.48 -26.54 -4.04
CA LEU A 30 -27.73 -26.86 -2.83
C LEU A 30 -26.37 -26.15 -2.90
N ALA A 31 -26.22 -25.03 -2.20
CA ALA A 31 -24.96 -24.32 -2.04
C ALA A 31 -24.56 -24.31 -0.55
N LEU A 32 -23.46 -25.00 -0.24
CA LEU A 32 -22.79 -24.98 1.05
C LEU A 32 -22.56 -23.54 1.55
N PRO A 33 -22.85 -23.20 2.82
CA PRO A 33 -22.62 -21.88 3.37
C PRO A 33 -21.12 -21.60 3.55
N MET A 34 -20.56 -20.74 2.70
CA MET A 34 -19.25 -20.12 2.89
C MET A 34 -19.37 -18.95 3.89
N PRO A 35 -18.41 -18.75 4.82
CA PRO A 35 -18.58 -17.79 5.91
C PRO A 35 -18.40 -16.35 5.45
N ARG A 36 -19.49 -15.58 5.54
CA ARG A 36 -19.56 -14.14 5.90
C ARG A 36 -18.71 -13.18 5.05
N HIS A 37 -19.13 -12.95 3.81
CA HIS A 37 -18.85 -11.67 3.14
C HIS A 37 -19.72 -10.58 3.81
N GLN A 38 -19.08 -9.61 4.48
CA GLN A 38 -19.76 -8.37 4.89
C GLN A 38 -19.92 -7.48 3.66
N ASP A 39 -20.83 -7.85 2.78
CA ASP A 39 -21.31 -7.01 1.69
C ASP A 39 -22.43 -6.13 2.23
N HIS A 40 -22.06 -4.94 2.69
CA HIS A 40 -23.03 -3.87 2.91
C HIS A 40 -23.13 -3.00 1.65
N GLY A 41 -24.00 -3.43 0.74
CA GLY A 41 -24.83 -2.54 -0.09
C GLY A 41 -24.10 -1.55 -1.00
N GLY A 42 -23.25 -2.04 -1.90
CA GLY A 42 -22.90 -1.36 -3.16
C GLY A 42 -22.20 0.00 -3.05
N LYS A 43 -21.80 0.45 -1.86
CA LYS A 43 -21.02 1.67 -1.68
C LYS A 43 -19.56 1.31 -1.44
N LEU A 44 -18.68 1.86 -2.27
CA LEU A 44 -17.23 1.84 -2.02
C LEU A 44 -16.99 2.50 -0.65
N LEU A 45 -16.82 1.69 0.40
CA LEU A 45 -16.34 2.17 1.69
C LEU A 45 -14.92 2.64 1.46
N SER A 46 -14.78 3.96 1.26
CA SER A 46 -13.55 4.74 1.14
C SER A 46 -12.26 3.93 0.93
N GLY A 47 -11.62 4.04 -0.24
CA GLY A 47 -10.30 3.45 -0.53
C GLY A 47 -9.13 3.96 0.35
N LYS A 48 -9.44 4.65 1.46
CA LYS A 48 -8.48 5.04 2.48
C LYS A 48 -8.00 3.79 3.21
N THR A 49 -6.70 3.61 3.24
CA THR A 49 -6.04 2.58 4.05
C THR A 49 -6.54 2.64 5.49
N LYS A 50 -7.07 1.52 6.00
CA LYS A 50 -7.47 1.41 7.42
C LYS A 50 -6.26 1.75 8.30
N ARG A 51 -6.43 2.63 9.29
CA ARG A 51 -5.37 2.91 10.26
C ARG A 51 -5.13 1.65 11.10
N SER A 52 -4.07 0.91 10.80
CA SER A 52 -3.66 -0.25 11.57
C SER A 52 -2.46 0.09 12.46
N ALA A 53 -2.50 -0.35 13.71
CA ALA A 53 -1.41 -0.19 14.69
C ALA A 53 -0.29 -1.22 14.44
N ASN A 54 0.18 -1.34 13.20
CA ASN A 54 1.23 -2.30 12.85
C ASN A 54 2.58 -1.78 13.36
N ARG A 55 3.09 -2.40 14.45
CA ARG A 55 4.40 -2.06 15.06
C ARG A 55 5.55 -2.24 14.09
N ALA A 56 5.55 -3.30 13.28
CA ALA A 56 6.58 -3.53 12.27
C ALA A 56 6.57 -2.42 11.21
N ALA A 57 5.39 -2.00 10.73
CA ALA A 57 5.29 -0.89 9.79
C ALA A 57 5.77 0.45 10.40
N GLN A 58 5.58 0.67 11.70
CA GLN A 58 6.12 1.85 12.38
C GLN A 58 7.64 1.79 12.52
N ALA A 59 8.18 0.65 12.97
CA ALA A 59 9.61 0.40 13.05
C ALA A 59 10.29 0.60 11.69
N LEU A 60 9.70 0.08 10.60
CA LEU A 60 10.22 0.26 9.25
C LEU A 60 10.17 1.71 8.77
N ARG A 61 9.16 2.49 9.15
CA ARG A 61 9.11 3.93 8.83
C ARG A 61 10.17 4.73 9.60
N LEU A 62 10.45 4.35 10.84
CA LEU A 62 11.52 4.95 11.64
C LEU A 62 12.90 4.58 11.05
N ALA A 63 13.09 3.30 10.74
CA ALA A 63 14.30 2.82 10.08
C ALA A 63 14.48 3.46 8.68
N ALA A 64 13.40 3.72 7.95
CA ALA A 64 13.46 4.38 6.64
C ALA A 64 13.91 5.86 6.70
N ALA A 65 13.98 6.47 7.87
CA ALA A 65 14.46 7.84 8.05
C ALA A 65 16.00 7.96 7.94
N LEU A 66 16.63 7.20 7.04
CA LEU A 66 18.07 7.14 6.76
C LEU A 66 18.57 8.38 5.98
N ARG A 67 18.15 9.57 6.37
CA ARG A 67 18.44 10.82 5.64
C ARG A 67 19.94 11.08 5.48
N THR A 68 20.70 10.76 6.52
CA THR A 68 22.13 11.03 6.64
C THR A 68 23.02 9.86 6.22
N SER A 69 22.45 8.68 5.94
CA SER A 69 23.22 7.51 5.58
C SER A 69 23.74 7.60 4.14
N GLN A 70 25.02 7.26 3.95
CA GLN A 70 25.71 7.18 2.66
C GLN A 70 25.53 5.78 2.04
N SER A 71 24.28 5.33 1.98
CA SER A 71 23.88 4.02 1.42
C SER A 71 23.06 4.20 0.14
N ALA A 72 22.97 3.16 -0.69
CA ALA A 72 22.08 3.16 -1.85
C ALA A 72 20.62 3.53 -1.49
N LEU A 73 20.17 3.11 -0.30
CA LEU A 73 18.84 3.41 0.23
C LEU A 73 18.71 4.86 0.72
N GLY A 74 19.76 5.43 1.32
CA GLY A 74 19.81 6.85 1.69
C GLY A 74 19.73 7.75 0.45
N ALA A 75 20.48 7.42 -0.60
CA ALA A 75 20.42 8.11 -1.89
C ALA A 75 19.03 8.05 -2.53
N TYR A 76 18.38 6.88 -2.47
CA TYR A 76 16.99 6.72 -2.88
C TYR A 76 16.04 7.61 -2.08
N PHE A 77 16.16 7.66 -0.75
CA PHE A 77 15.31 8.47 0.12
C PHE A 77 15.42 9.97 -0.20
N ARG A 78 16.65 10.48 -0.37
CA ARG A 78 16.87 11.90 -0.69
C ARG A 78 16.20 12.31 -2.00
N ARG A 79 16.31 11.48 -3.04
CA ARG A 79 15.63 11.70 -4.33
C ARG A 79 14.12 11.61 -4.22
N LEU A 80 13.62 10.81 -3.30
CA LEU A 80 12.20 10.71 -3.08
C LEU A 80 11.66 11.98 -2.41
N CYS A 81 12.39 12.53 -1.44
CA CYS A 81 12.04 13.82 -0.84
C CYS A 81 12.06 15.00 -1.82
N SER A 82 12.85 14.96 -2.89
CA SER A 82 12.81 16.03 -3.90
C SER A 82 11.61 15.91 -4.85
N ARG A 83 10.98 14.74 -4.95
CA ARG A 83 9.83 14.47 -5.83
C ARG A 83 8.47 14.52 -5.13
N MET A 84 8.42 14.25 -3.83
CA MET A 84 7.15 14.13 -3.09
C MET A 84 7.26 14.58 -1.64
N ASP A 85 6.11 14.80 -1.01
CA ASP A 85 5.99 15.14 0.40
C ASP A 85 6.72 14.14 1.29
N LYS A 86 7.43 14.64 2.31
CA LYS A 86 8.13 13.84 3.33
C LYS A 86 7.37 12.61 3.84
N PRO A 87 6.09 12.69 4.26
CA PRO A 87 5.36 11.52 4.77
C PRO A 87 5.16 10.43 3.70
N LYS A 88 4.96 10.83 2.43
CA LYS A 88 4.84 9.88 1.30
C LYS A 88 6.21 9.25 1.00
N ALA A 89 7.28 10.05 1.08
CA ALA A 89 8.64 9.58 0.87
C ALA A 89 9.02 8.49 1.90
N VAL A 90 8.77 8.75 3.19
CA VAL A 90 9.04 7.77 4.27
C VAL A 90 8.27 6.47 4.06
N THR A 91 6.99 6.55 3.68
CA THR A 91 6.17 5.35 3.49
C THR A 91 6.68 4.49 2.33
N THR A 92 7.07 5.12 1.22
CA THR A 92 7.60 4.41 0.06
C THR A 92 8.98 3.82 0.33
N ALA A 93 9.85 4.54 1.04
CA ALA A 93 11.15 4.03 1.45
C ALA A 93 11.03 2.84 2.42
N ALA A 94 10.10 2.92 3.39
CA ALA A 94 9.77 1.80 4.26
C ALA A 94 9.24 0.59 3.48
N HIS A 95 8.44 0.81 2.42
CA HIS A 95 7.97 -0.26 1.56
C HIS A 95 9.13 -0.92 0.77
N LYS A 96 10.08 -0.14 0.26
CA LYS A 96 11.29 -0.67 -0.39
C LYS A 96 12.14 -1.51 0.57
N LEU A 97 12.34 -1.03 1.80
CA LEU A 97 13.00 -1.78 2.87
C LEU A 97 12.27 -3.08 3.20
N ALA A 98 10.94 -3.03 3.34
CA ALA A 98 10.13 -4.21 3.62
C ALA A 98 10.28 -5.29 2.54
N ARG A 99 10.33 -4.89 1.26
CA ARG A 99 10.54 -5.82 0.15
C ARG A 99 11.93 -6.45 0.19
N LEU A 100 12.97 -5.67 0.51
CA LEU A 100 14.32 -6.19 0.67
C LEU A 100 14.39 -7.21 1.81
N ILE A 101 13.84 -6.88 2.98
CA ILE A 101 13.79 -7.81 4.12
C ILE A 101 13.01 -9.07 3.75
N TYR A 102 11.87 -8.92 3.07
CA TYR A 102 11.08 -10.08 2.62
C TYR A 102 11.86 -10.99 1.67
N THR A 103 12.59 -10.43 0.69
CA THR A 103 13.40 -11.24 -0.23
C THR A 103 14.58 -11.89 0.48
N MET A 104 15.24 -11.19 1.41
CA MET A 104 16.31 -11.78 2.23
C MET A 104 15.78 -12.97 3.03
N LEU A 105 14.62 -12.82 3.69
CA LEU A 105 14.02 -13.88 4.50
C LEU A 105 13.49 -15.06 3.68
N THR A 106 12.92 -14.79 2.49
CA THR A 106 12.24 -15.83 1.69
C THR A 106 13.19 -16.53 0.73
N LYS A 107 14.14 -15.80 0.14
CA LYS A 107 15.06 -16.30 -0.88
C LYS A 107 16.47 -16.55 -0.35
N GLY A 108 16.81 -16.03 0.82
CA GLY A 108 18.15 -16.14 1.39
C GLY A 108 19.18 -15.25 0.71
N ASP A 109 18.74 -14.28 -0.12
CA ASP A 109 19.65 -13.36 -0.80
C ASP A 109 20.35 -12.46 0.21
N GLU A 110 21.69 -12.40 0.18
CA GLU A 110 22.45 -11.45 0.98
C GLU A 110 22.26 -10.02 0.46
N TYR A 111 22.04 -9.08 1.37
CA TYR A 111 22.00 -7.67 1.02
C TYR A 111 23.39 -7.06 1.06
N THR A 112 24.01 -6.97 -0.11
CA THR A 112 25.24 -6.19 -0.30
C THR A 112 24.87 -4.77 -0.73
N ASP A 113 25.17 -3.79 0.12
CA ASP A 113 25.04 -2.38 -0.26
C ASP A 113 26.19 -2.01 -1.20
N GLN A 114 25.88 -1.90 -2.48
CA GLN A 114 26.83 -1.49 -3.52
C GLN A 114 27.23 0.00 -3.43
N GLY A 115 26.70 0.72 -2.43
CA GLY A 115 27.01 2.11 -2.16
C GLY A 115 26.12 3.10 -2.90
N GLN A 116 26.28 4.38 -2.57
CA GLN A 116 25.51 5.46 -3.16
C GLN A 116 25.80 5.64 -4.66
N ASP A 117 27.08 5.72 -5.04
CA ASP A 117 27.49 6.10 -6.39
C ASP A 117 26.99 5.11 -7.45
N TYR A 118 27.10 3.81 -7.16
CA TYR A 118 26.55 2.75 -8.02
C TYR A 118 25.05 2.91 -8.26
N TYR A 119 24.29 3.26 -7.20
CA TYR A 119 22.86 3.52 -7.34
C TYR A 119 22.59 4.78 -8.17
N GLU A 120 23.46 5.78 -8.08
CA GLU A 120 23.31 7.01 -8.84
C GLU A 120 23.53 6.81 -10.33
N GLU A 121 24.55 6.05 -10.72
CA GLU A 121 24.86 5.71 -12.12
C GLU A 121 23.73 4.94 -12.79
N ARG A 122 23.28 3.84 -12.17
CA ARG A 122 22.14 3.04 -12.66
C ARG A 122 20.88 3.88 -12.85
N TYR A 123 20.65 4.84 -11.96
CA TYR A 123 19.53 5.74 -12.09
C TYR A 123 19.71 6.71 -13.26
N ARG A 124 20.91 7.28 -13.46
CA ARG A 124 21.21 8.13 -14.63
C ARG A 124 20.93 7.38 -15.92
N GLU A 125 21.42 6.15 -16.04
CA GLU A 125 21.14 5.29 -17.20
C GLU A 125 19.64 5.06 -17.42
N HIS A 126 18.89 4.82 -16.35
CA HIS A 126 17.44 4.61 -16.45
C HIS A 126 16.74 5.89 -16.92
N VAL A 127 17.14 7.06 -16.41
CA VAL A 127 16.59 8.35 -16.85
C VAL A 127 16.91 8.58 -18.32
N LEU A 128 18.15 8.35 -18.76
CA LEU A 128 18.55 8.48 -20.17
C LEU A 128 17.73 7.55 -21.07
N ARG A 129 17.56 6.28 -20.68
CA ARG A 129 16.71 5.32 -21.41
C ARG A 129 15.24 5.73 -21.48
N GLN A 130 14.71 6.35 -20.43
CA GLN A 130 13.33 6.84 -20.43
C GLN A 130 13.18 8.09 -21.30
N LEU A 131 14.20 8.97 -21.31
CA LEU A 131 14.24 10.15 -22.15
C LEU A 131 14.37 9.78 -23.63
N SER A 132 15.24 8.83 -23.98
CA SER A 132 15.39 8.35 -25.36
C SER A 132 14.07 7.79 -25.88
N LYS A 133 13.41 6.92 -25.09
CA LYS A 133 12.09 6.36 -25.45
C LYS A 133 11.00 7.41 -25.59
N ARG A 134 11.04 8.48 -24.80
CA ARG A 134 10.09 9.60 -24.92
C ARG A 134 10.37 10.43 -26.16
N ALA A 135 11.63 10.68 -26.48
CA ALA A 135 12.05 11.39 -27.68
C ALA A 135 11.64 10.61 -28.95
N GLU A 136 11.90 9.31 -28.98
CA GLU A 136 11.47 8.40 -30.07
C GLU A 136 9.96 8.47 -30.31
N LYS A 137 9.15 8.45 -29.24
CA LYS A 137 7.68 8.59 -29.35
C LYS A 137 7.23 9.93 -29.93
N LEU A 138 8.03 10.97 -29.76
CA LEU A 138 7.76 12.30 -30.30
C LEU A 138 8.40 12.52 -31.68
N GLY A 139 9.08 11.49 -32.24
CA GLY A 139 9.80 11.60 -33.50
C GLY A 139 11.09 12.43 -33.41
N ILE A 140 11.60 12.68 -32.20
CA ILE A 140 12.78 13.50 -31.95
C ILE A 140 13.95 12.57 -31.57
N ARG A 141 15.16 12.86 -32.06
CA ARG A 141 16.37 12.15 -31.66
C ARG A 141 17.04 12.89 -30.50
N LEU A 142 17.26 12.20 -29.38
CA LEU A 142 18.02 12.73 -28.25
C LEU A 142 19.50 12.84 -28.67
N VAL A 143 20.03 14.06 -28.75
CA VAL A 143 21.45 14.34 -28.99
C VAL A 143 22.02 14.94 -27.70
N ALA A 144 23.17 14.42 -27.23
CA ALA A 144 23.87 15.01 -26.11
C ALA A 144 24.43 16.37 -26.56
N SER A 145 24.06 17.46 -25.89
CA SER A 145 24.71 18.75 -26.12
C SER A 145 26.10 18.71 -25.50
N GLU A 146 27.12 19.06 -26.28
CA GLU A 146 28.46 19.37 -25.79
C GLU A 146 28.41 20.68 -25.02
N GLN A 147 27.87 20.68 -23.79
CA GLN A 147 28.03 21.81 -22.89
C GLN A 147 29.27 21.55 -22.02
N PRO A 148 30.38 22.28 -22.25
CA PRO A 148 31.48 22.30 -21.30
C PRO A 148 30.98 22.92 -19.98
N ALA A 149 31.45 22.32 -18.89
CA ALA A 149 31.07 22.59 -17.50
C ALA A 149 31.26 24.05 -17.07
#